data_AF-A0AAW3YUG9-F1
#
_entry.id   AF-A0AAW3YUG9-F1
#
_cell.length_a   1.000
_cell.length_b   1.000
_cell.length_c   1.000
_cell.angle_alpha   90.00
_cell.angle_beta   90.00
_cell.angle_gamma   90.00
#
_symmetry.space_group_name_H-M   'P 1'
#
loop_
_entity.id
_entity.type
_entity.pdbx_description
1 polymer ?
#
loop_
_entity_poly.entity_id
_entity_poly.type
_entity_poly.pdbx_seq_one_letter_code
_entity_poly.pdbx_strand_id
1 'polypeptide(L)'
;ALENPRERALIVGYSLIILPDQTRYVGDGSGIKAITGGDEVAIDPKHKQPYSTRIPAVVLAVNNNAMSFSDRSGGVSRRRVIFNFSEVVPENERDPLLRDKIAAELPVIIRQLLHRFADPHTARRLLVEQQKSGE
;
A
#
# COMPACT_ATOMS: atom_id res chain seq x y z
N ALA A 1 -1.31 11.45 -7.90
CA ALA A 1 -2.61 11.10 -7.29
C ALA A 1 -2.73 11.56 -5.83
N LEU A 2 -1.79 11.14 -4.96
CA LEU A 2 -1.95 11.34 -3.51
C LEU A 2 -1.64 12.77 -3.03
N GLU A 3 -0.78 13.50 -3.72
CA GLU A 3 -0.33 14.84 -3.30
C GLU A 3 -1.31 15.96 -3.70
N ASN A 4 -2.04 15.78 -4.81
CA ASN A 4 -2.94 16.80 -5.34
C ASN A 4 -4.38 16.62 -4.80
N PRO A 5 -4.97 17.62 -4.09
CA PRO A 5 -6.35 17.55 -3.60
C PRO A 5 -7.40 17.14 -4.65
N ARG A 6 -7.20 17.54 -5.90
CA ARG A 6 -8.13 17.26 -7.00
C ARG A 6 -8.05 15.83 -7.48
N GLU A 7 -6.85 15.27 -7.51
CA GLU A 7 -6.64 13.86 -7.85
C GLU A 7 -7.06 12.94 -6.69
N ARG A 8 -6.92 13.41 -5.43
CA ARG A 8 -7.40 12.67 -4.25
C ARG A 8 -8.90 12.40 -4.29
N ALA A 9 -9.69 13.23 -4.97
CA ALA A 9 -11.12 12.98 -5.14
C ALA A 9 -11.41 11.62 -5.80
N LEU A 10 -10.49 11.08 -6.60
CA LEU A 10 -10.64 9.80 -7.30
C LEU A 10 -10.43 8.56 -6.42
N ILE A 11 -9.87 8.74 -5.22
CA ILE A 11 -9.51 7.64 -4.31
C ILE A 11 -10.29 7.69 -2.98
N VAL A 12 -11.21 8.65 -2.83
CA VAL A 12 -12.10 8.71 -1.67
C VAL A 12 -12.98 7.45 -1.66
N GLY A 13 -13.04 6.78 -0.51
CA GLY A 13 -13.83 5.55 -0.33
C GLY A 13 -13.08 4.26 -0.69
N TYR A 14 -11.86 4.33 -1.23
CA TYR A 14 -11.04 3.16 -1.44
C TYR A 14 -10.30 2.73 -0.17
N SER A 15 -10.22 1.41 0.05
CA SER A 15 -9.46 0.80 1.15
C SER A 15 -8.05 0.35 0.72
N LEU A 16 -7.76 0.34 -0.58
CA LEU A 16 -6.46 -0.03 -1.14
C LEU A 16 -6.08 0.93 -2.26
N ILE A 17 -4.85 1.42 -2.23
CA ILE A 17 -4.25 2.27 -3.27
C ILE A 17 -2.99 1.57 -3.77
N ILE A 18 -2.91 1.31 -5.06
CA ILE A 18 -1.78 0.64 -5.68
C ILE A 18 -0.92 1.69 -6.41
N LEU A 19 0.39 1.66 -6.18
CA LEU A 19 1.39 2.45 -6.89
C LEU A 19 2.24 1.49 -7.74
N PRO A 20 1.82 1.18 -8.99
CA PRO A 20 2.53 0.23 -9.83
C PRO A 20 3.70 0.89 -10.55
N ASP A 21 4.83 0.19 -10.61
CA ASP A 21 6.00 0.49 -11.45
C ASP A 21 6.50 1.94 -11.37
N GLN A 22 6.51 2.50 -10.16
CA GLN A 22 7.01 3.84 -9.90
C GLN A 22 8.42 3.75 -9.32
N THR A 23 9.44 4.08 -10.12
CA THR A 23 10.85 4.13 -9.68
C THR A 23 11.11 5.26 -8.69
N ARG A 24 10.32 6.33 -8.78
CA ARG A 24 10.43 7.50 -7.91
C ARG A 24 9.07 8.05 -7.52
N TYR A 25 8.87 8.24 -6.23
CA TYR A 25 7.76 9.03 -5.71
C TYR A 25 8.19 10.51 -5.61
N VAL A 26 7.54 11.36 -6.41
CA VAL A 26 7.82 12.80 -6.48
C VAL A 26 6.76 13.59 -5.71
N GLY A 27 7.23 14.40 -4.77
CA GLY A 27 6.41 15.24 -3.90
C GLY A 27 7.10 15.49 -2.55
N ASP A 28 6.52 16.38 -1.74
CA ASP A 28 6.94 16.56 -0.34
C ASP A 28 6.50 15.39 0.57
N GLY A 29 5.70 14.48 0.01
CA GLY A 29 5.17 13.31 0.67
C GLY A 29 4.10 13.64 1.70
N SER A 30 3.58 14.86 1.72
CA SER A 30 2.58 15.30 2.70
C SER A 30 1.28 14.50 2.55
N GLY A 31 0.81 14.28 1.32
CA GLY A 31 -0.39 13.52 1.01
C GLY A 31 -0.28 12.06 1.43
N ILE A 32 0.79 11.37 1.00
CA ILE A 32 1.01 9.97 1.40
C ILE A 32 1.23 9.82 2.91
N LYS A 33 1.91 10.76 3.58
CA LYS A 33 2.08 10.75 5.05
C LYS A 33 0.75 10.90 5.76
N ALA A 34 -0.10 11.82 5.31
CA ALA A 34 -1.41 12.06 5.91
C ALA A 34 -2.30 10.82 5.76
N ILE A 35 -2.37 10.24 4.55
CA ILE A 35 -3.19 9.04 4.28
C ILE A 35 -2.68 7.85 5.12
N THR A 36 -1.38 7.56 5.08
CA THR A 36 -0.80 6.44 5.86
C THR A 36 -0.74 6.70 7.36
N GLY A 37 -0.84 7.96 7.79
CA GLY A 37 -0.92 8.38 9.18
C GLY A 37 -2.35 8.40 9.74
N GLY A 38 -3.37 8.36 8.88
CA GLY A 38 -4.77 8.49 9.27
C GLY A 38 -5.24 9.93 9.50
N ASP A 39 -4.48 10.91 9.01
CA ASP A 39 -4.81 12.33 9.10
C ASP A 39 -5.86 12.72 8.06
N GLU A 40 -6.54 13.86 8.29
CA GLU A 40 -7.42 14.44 7.28
C GLU A 40 -6.64 15.03 6.11
N VAL A 41 -7.17 14.84 4.91
CA VAL A 41 -6.64 15.42 3.68
C VAL A 41 -7.70 16.27 2.99
N ALA A 42 -7.26 17.38 2.41
CA ALA A 42 -8.12 18.21 1.58
C ALA A 42 -8.46 17.49 0.26
N ILE A 43 -9.74 17.54 -0.12
CA ILE A 43 -10.30 17.03 -1.36
C ILE A 43 -10.94 18.18 -2.11
N ASP A 44 -10.63 18.29 -3.41
CA ASP A 44 -11.18 19.33 -4.30
C ASP A 44 -11.86 18.68 -5.52
N PRO A 45 -13.10 18.14 -5.38
CA PRO A 45 -13.79 17.50 -6.48
C PRO A 45 -14.23 18.53 -7.52
N LYS A 46 -14.10 18.17 -8.81
CA LYS A 46 -14.51 19.03 -9.92
C LYS A 46 -15.99 19.42 -9.79
N HIS A 47 -16.29 20.72 -9.84
CA HIS A 47 -17.65 21.30 -9.76
C HIS A 47 -18.39 21.04 -8.43
N LYS A 48 -17.67 20.77 -7.34
CA LYS A 48 -18.25 20.65 -5.99
C LYS A 48 -17.45 21.49 -4.99
N GLN A 49 -18.02 21.73 -3.83
CA GLN A 49 -17.32 22.42 -2.75
C GLN A 49 -16.18 21.54 -2.21
N PRO A 50 -14.97 22.09 -2.01
CA PRO A 50 -13.88 21.39 -1.35
C PRO A 50 -14.24 20.99 0.08
N TYR A 51 -13.70 19.87 0.55
CA TYR A 51 -13.91 19.37 1.91
C TYR A 51 -12.68 18.60 2.40
N SER A 52 -12.62 18.35 3.71
CA SER A 52 -11.59 17.50 4.31
C SER A 52 -12.19 16.16 4.73
N THR A 53 -11.45 15.08 4.54
CA THR A 53 -11.83 13.75 5.02
C THR A 53 -10.59 12.89 5.26
N ARG A 54 -10.78 11.80 6.01
CA ARG A 54 -9.78 10.72 6.10
C ARG A 54 -9.98 9.73 4.95
N ILE A 55 -8.87 9.16 4.47
CA ILE A 55 -8.87 8.07 3.50
C ILE A 55 -8.22 6.86 4.18
N PRO A 56 -8.99 5.91 4.74
CA PRO A 56 -8.47 4.77 5.47
C PRO A 56 -7.98 3.68 4.50
N ALA A 57 -6.97 4.01 3.69
CA ALA A 57 -6.45 3.12 2.66
C ALA A 57 -5.07 2.57 3.03
N VAL A 58 -4.86 1.29 2.70
CA VAL A 58 -3.53 0.70 2.63
C VAL A 58 -2.89 1.10 1.29
N VAL A 59 -1.66 1.61 1.33
CA VAL A 59 -0.89 1.95 0.13
C VAL A 59 0.07 0.80 -0.18
N LEU A 60 -0.11 0.16 -1.33
CA LEU A 60 0.77 -0.89 -1.83
C LEU A 60 1.60 -0.37 -3.00
N ALA A 61 2.91 -0.31 -2.82
CA ALA A 61 3.85 -0.02 -3.90
C ALA A 61 4.43 -1.32 -4.44
N VAL A 62 4.32 -1.53 -5.76
CA VAL A 62 4.85 -2.73 -6.43
C VAL A 62 5.83 -2.28 -7.49
N ASN A 63 7.09 -2.67 -7.34
CA ASN A 63 8.20 -2.22 -8.17
C ASN A 63 9.24 -3.33 -8.35
N ASN A 64 9.98 -3.28 -9.45
CA ASN A 64 11.13 -4.17 -9.69
C ASN A 64 12.41 -3.64 -9.04
N ASN A 65 12.46 -2.34 -8.74
CA ASN A 65 13.58 -1.67 -8.10
C ASN A 65 13.08 -0.87 -6.91
N ALA A 66 13.92 -0.74 -5.87
CA ALA A 66 13.58 0.04 -4.69
C ALA A 66 13.12 1.45 -5.04
N MET A 67 11.91 1.82 -4.62
CA MET A 67 11.33 3.14 -4.88
C MET A 67 12.06 4.21 -4.06
N SER A 68 12.57 5.22 -4.76
CA SER A 68 13.14 6.40 -4.13
C SER A 68 12.05 7.42 -3.82
N PHE A 69 12.11 8.03 -2.63
CA PHE A 69 11.20 9.11 -2.22
C PHE A 69 11.98 10.42 -2.20
N SER A 70 11.40 11.50 -2.74
CA SER A 70 11.99 12.85 -2.63
C SER A 70 11.84 13.49 -1.24
N ASP A 71 11.11 12.85 -0.32
CA ASP A 71 10.92 13.31 1.04
C ASP A 71 12.23 13.29 1.85
N ARG A 72 12.71 14.48 2.23
CA ARG A 72 13.94 14.64 3.01
C ARG A 72 13.79 14.29 4.50
N SER A 73 12.57 14.15 5.01
CA SER A 73 12.30 13.93 6.44
C SER A 73 12.38 12.47 6.89
N GLY A 74 12.49 11.51 5.95
CA GLY A 74 12.40 10.08 6.24
C GLY A 74 11.04 9.64 6.77
N GLY A 75 10.04 10.52 6.76
CA GLY A 75 8.72 10.28 7.32
C GLY A 75 7.97 9.18 6.57
N VAL A 76 8.12 9.12 5.24
CA VAL A 76 7.57 8.01 4.46
C VAL A 76 8.38 6.73 4.69
N SER A 77 9.71 6.82 4.77
CA SER A 77 10.59 5.67 4.90
C SER A 77 10.24 4.78 6.09
N ARG A 78 10.04 5.40 7.26
CA ARG A 78 9.67 4.72 8.53
C ARG A 78 8.25 4.14 8.58
N ARG A 79 7.44 4.32 7.53
CA ARG A 79 6.07 3.78 7.43
C ARG A 79 5.97 2.62 6.45
N ARG A 80 7.07 2.29 5.76
CA ARG A 80 7.12 1.20 4.79
C ARG A 80 7.42 -0.12 5.49
N VAL A 81 6.81 -1.17 4.97
CA VAL A 81 7.17 -2.56 5.24
C VAL A 81 7.56 -3.13 3.88
N ILE A 82 8.80 -3.59 3.74
CA ILE A 82 9.33 -4.06 2.46
C ILE A 82 9.32 -5.59 2.46
N PHE A 83 8.78 -6.16 1.40
CA PHE A 83 8.88 -7.58 1.09
C PHE A 83 9.69 -7.70 -0.20
N ASN A 84 10.92 -8.20 -0.07
CA ASN A 84 11.78 -8.47 -1.22
C ASN A 84 11.50 -9.88 -1.75
N PHE A 85 11.28 -9.99 -3.06
CA PHE A 85 11.07 -11.26 -3.75
C PHE A 85 12.23 -11.49 -4.72
N SER A 86 13.37 -11.96 -4.20
CA SER A 86 14.60 -12.20 -4.97
C SER A 86 14.54 -13.45 -5.85
N GLU A 87 13.73 -14.43 -5.46
CA GLU A 87 13.70 -15.73 -6.11
C GLU A 87 12.84 -15.70 -7.37
N VAL A 88 13.47 -15.97 -8.51
CA VAL A 88 12.81 -16.05 -9.82
C VAL A 88 12.32 -17.48 -10.04
N VAL A 89 11.02 -17.64 -10.27
CA VAL A 89 10.44 -18.95 -10.60
C VAL A 89 10.90 -19.41 -12.00
N PRO A 90 11.60 -20.56 -12.10
CA PRO A 90 12.04 -21.13 -13.38
C PRO A 90 10.87 -21.38 -14.33
N GLU A 91 11.08 -21.25 -15.63
CA GLU A 91 9.99 -21.34 -16.62
C GLU A 91 9.24 -22.68 -16.57
N ASN A 92 9.95 -23.77 -16.34
CA ASN A 92 9.41 -25.12 -16.21
C ASN A 92 8.59 -25.34 -14.91
N GLU A 93 8.70 -24.44 -13.93
CA GLU A 93 7.96 -24.49 -12.67
C GLU A 93 6.80 -23.50 -12.63
N ARG A 94 6.69 -22.62 -13.63
CA ARG A 94 5.60 -21.64 -13.71
C ARG A 94 4.29 -22.33 -13.99
N ASP A 95 3.32 -22.09 -13.11
CA ASP A 95 1.97 -22.55 -13.30
C ASP A 95 1.14 -21.51 -14.08
N PRO A 96 0.74 -21.79 -15.33
CA PRO A 96 -0.04 -20.84 -16.13
C PRO A 96 -1.45 -20.59 -15.55
N LEU A 97 -1.94 -21.48 -14.69
CA LEU A 97 -3.26 -21.38 -14.04
C LEU A 97 -3.16 -20.84 -12.60
N LEU A 98 -1.98 -20.35 -12.18
CA LEU A 98 -1.76 -19.89 -10.79
C LEU A 98 -2.81 -18.88 -10.34
N ARG A 99 -3.16 -17.92 -11.20
CA ARG A 99 -4.16 -16.90 -10.89
C ARG A 99 -5.53 -17.51 -10.60
N ASP A 100 -5.96 -18.47 -11.40
CA ASP A 100 -7.27 -19.11 -11.26
C ASP A 100 -7.31 -20.00 -10.02
N LYS A 101 -6.21 -20.69 -9.72
CA LYS A 101 -6.07 -21.47 -8.48
C LYS A 101 -6.14 -20.57 -7.24
N ILE A 102 -5.39 -19.46 -7.22
CA ILE A 102 -5.45 -18.48 -6.13
C ILE A 102 -6.86 -17.90 -6.00
N ALA A 103 -7.52 -17.57 -7.11
CA ALA A 103 -8.88 -17.04 -7.09
C ALA A 103 -9.88 -18.04 -6.49
N ALA A 104 -9.76 -19.33 -6.82
CA ALA A 104 -10.58 -20.39 -6.26
C ALA A 104 -10.35 -20.58 -4.74
N GLU A 105 -9.11 -20.40 -4.27
CA GLU A 105 -8.74 -20.54 -2.86
C GLU A 105 -8.92 -19.27 -2.02
N LEU A 106 -9.15 -18.11 -2.67
CA LEU A 106 -9.20 -16.81 -2.03
C LEU A 106 -10.13 -16.74 -0.80
N PRO A 107 -11.36 -17.32 -0.82
CA PRO A 107 -12.22 -17.33 0.37
C PRO A 107 -11.59 -18.06 1.56
N VAL A 108 -10.86 -19.15 1.30
CA VAL A 108 -10.18 -19.94 2.33
C VAL A 108 -8.97 -19.19 2.86
N ILE A 109 -8.18 -18.56 1.99
CA ILE A 109 -7.04 -17.72 2.37
C ILE A 109 -7.51 -16.60 3.30
N ILE A 110 -8.56 -15.87 2.92
CA ILE A 110 -9.14 -14.79 3.74
C ILE A 110 -9.61 -15.33 5.09
N ARG A 111 -10.33 -16.45 5.11
CA ARG A 111 -10.78 -17.07 6.37
C ARG A 111 -9.61 -17.44 7.28
N GLN A 112 -8.55 -18.03 6.72
CA GLN A 112 -7.35 -18.38 7.48
C GLN A 112 -6.65 -17.14 8.05
N LEU A 113 -6.57 -16.06 7.28
CA LEU A 113 -6.02 -14.78 7.76
C LEU A 113 -6.86 -14.21 8.91
N LEU A 114 -8.19 -14.20 8.79
CA LEU A 114 -9.08 -13.72 9.85
C LEU A 114 -9.01 -14.58 11.11
N HIS A 115 -8.85 -15.90 10.96
CA HIS A 115 -8.70 -16.81 12.10
C HIS A 115 -7.33 -16.65 12.78
N ARG A 116 -6.25 -16.61 11.99
CA ARG A 116 -4.87 -16.44 12.48
C ARG A 116 -4.65 -15.09 13.16
N PHE A 117 -5.27 -14.03 12.64
CA PHE A 117 -5.16 -12.67 13.13
C PHE A 117 -6.47 -12.17 13.75
N ALA A 118 -7.13 -13.03 14.54
CA ALA A 118 -8.32 -12.66 15.31
C ALA A 118 -8.04 -11.47 16.25
N ASP A 119 -6.81 -11.35 16.75
CA ASP A 119 -6.28 -10.14 17.36
C ASP A 119 -5.47 -9.31 16.32
N PRO A 120 -5.96 -8.12 15.92
CA PRO A 120 -5.26 -7.24 14.98
C PRO A 120 -3.86 -6.80 15.46
N HIS A 121 -3.61 -6.77 16.78
CA HIS A 121 -2.30 -6.39 17.32
C HIS A 121 -1.22 -7.39 16.96
N THR A 122 -1.57 -8.67 16.83
CA THR A 122 -0.64 -9.71 16.40
C THR A 122 -0.16 -9.47 14.97
N ALA A 123 -1.07 -9.17 14.03
CA ALA A 123 -0.69 -8.82 12.66
C ALA A 123 0.18 -7.55 12.61
N ARG A 124 -0.21 -6.52 13.36
CA ARG A 124 0.54 -5.26 13.46
C ARG A 124 1.96 -5.48 13.97
N ARG A 125 2.15 -6.34 14.97
CA ARG A 125 3.48 -6.65 15.51
C ARG A 125 4.38 -7.29 14.45
N LEU A 126 3.88 -8.27 13.71
CA LEU A 126 4.64 -8.93 12.63
C LEU A 126 5.04 -7.93 11.54
N LEU A 127 4.16 -6.99 11.18
CA LEU A 127 4.49 -5.93 10.22
C LEU A 127 5.59 -4.98 10.75
N VAL A 128 5.59 -4.67 12.05
CA VAL A 128 6.63 -3.86 12.69
C VAL A 128 7.96 -4.63 12.77
N GLU A 129 7.92 -5.95 12.98
CA GLU A 129 9.10 -6.82 12.93
C GLU A 129 9.67 -6.85 11.50
N GLN A 130 8.84 -7.07 10.49
CA GLN A 130 9.23 -7.03 9.07
C GLN A 130 9.76 -5.65 8.63
N GLN A 131 9.28 -4.56 9.22
CA GLN A 131 9.83 -3.24 8.97
C GLN A 131 11.28 -3.11 9.48
N LYS A 132 11.64 -3.85 10.53
CA LYS A 132 12.94 -3.79 11.20
C LYS A 132 13.92 -4.84 10.71
N SER A 133 13.43 -5.94 10.13
CA SER A 133 14.30 -6.82 9.36
C SER A 133 14.92 -5.97 8.26
N GLY A 134 16.25 -5.88 8.23
CA GLY A 134 16.94 -5.40 7.05
C GLY A 134 16.53 -6.23 5.83
N GLU A 135 16.93 -5.77 4.64
CA GLU A 135 16.86 -6.62 3.44
C GLU A 135 17.49 -8.00 3.68
#